data_AF-A0AA89HZR2-F1
#
_entry.id   AF-A0AA89HZR2-F1
#
_cell.length_a   1.000
_cell.length_b   1.000
_cell.length_c   1.000
_cell.angle_alpha   90.00
_cell.angle_beta   90.00
_cell.angle_gamma   90.00
#
_symmetry.space_group_name_H-M   'P 1'
#
loop_
_entity.id
_entity.type
_entity.pdbx_description
1 polymer ?
#
loop_
_entity_poly.entity_id
_entity_poly.type
_entity_poly.pdbx_seq_one_letter_code
_entity_poly.pdbx_strand_id
1 'polypeptide(L)'
;MHFIKYDYMVDHYEGTSVFQDLKQLVGDHDYFIVTSNGDMHFQMNGFDEQRLFEVEGNFDNNQNPMPMIQKQQAKFNAFVQNYRSQNLVVLELGIGADNQLIKAPLMRLVAQNVCYHYITLNLAHEIRIPTTIAQRSIGLVGSIDDNFKELFKND
;
A
#
# COMPACT_ATOMS: atom_id res chain seq x y z
N MET A 1 12.41 -8.16 27.73
CA MET A 1 11.93 -9.14 26.75
C MET A 1 12.22 -8.54 25.38
N HIS A 2 13.33 -8.93 24.74
CA HIS A 2 13.87 -8.31 23.53
C HIS A 2 13.53 -9.21 22.31
N PHE A 3 12.52 -8.81 21.53
CA PHE A 3 12.62 -8.56 20.09
C PHE A 3 13.15 -9.60 19.07
N ILE A 4 12.87 -10.90 19.20
CA ILE A 4 13.26 -11.88 18.14
C ILE A 4 12.69 -11.53 16.74
N LYS A 5 11.51 -10.88 16.67
CA LYS A 5 10.86 -10.53 15.39
C LYS A 5 11.38 -9.21 14.79
N TYR A 6 11.90 -8.29 15.60
CA TYR A 6 12.41 -6.99 15.12
C TYR A 6 13.75 -7.17 14.42
N ASP A 7 14.73 -7.79 15.09
CA ASP A 7 16.07 -8.01 14.55
C ASP A 7 15.99 -8.74 13.20
N TYR A 8 15.08 -9.70 13.04
CA TYR A 8 14.92 -10.43 11.79
C TYR A 8 14.26 -9.59 10.67
N MET A 9 13.25 -8.79 11.00
CA MET A 9 12.50 -8.03 10.00
C MET A 9 13.19 -6.73 9.59
N VAL A 10 13.98 -6.12 10.48
CA VAL A 10 14.58 -4.79 10.29
C VAL A 10 16.09 -4.91 10.08
N ASP A 11 16.82 -5.56 11.00
CA ASP A 11 18.30 -5.55 10.96
C ASP A 11 18.90 -6.46 9.87
N HIS A 12 18.17 -7.49 9.43
CA HIS A 12 18.60 -8.43 8.39
C HIS A 12 17.93 -8.20 7.04
N TYR A 13 17.24 -7.07 6.87
CA TYR A 13 16.56 -6.77 5.62
C TYR A 13 17.53 -6.23 4.57
N GLU A 14 17.66 -6.94 3.44
CA GLU A 14 18.57 -6.56 2.35
C GLU A 14 17.86 -5.94 1.12
N GLY A 15 16.55 -5.66 1.23
CA GLY A 15 15.76 -5.24 0.07
C GLY A 15 15.20 -6.41 -0.72
N THR A 16 14.21 -6.14 -1.59
CA THR A 16 13.70 -7.11 -2.56
C THR A 16 13.48 -6.44 -3.91
N SER A 17 13.50 -7.22 -5.00
CA SER A 17 13.19 -6.72 -6.35
C SER A 17 11.79 -6.08 -6.42
N VAL A 18 10.84 -6.56 -5.61
CA VAL A 18 9.48 -6.02 -5.51
C VAL A 18 9.46 -4.53 -5.20
N PHE A 19 10.36 -4.01 -4.35
CA PHE A 19 10.40 -2.57 -4.07
C PHE A 19 11.02 -1.76 -5.21
N GLN A 20 11.92 -2.35 -6.00
CA GLN A 20 12.45 -1.72 -7.21
C GLN A 20 11.36 -1.64 -8.28
N ASP A 21 10.63 -2.74 -8.47
CA ASP A 21 9.47 -2.84 -9.35
C ASP A 21 8.38 -1.83 -8.94
N LEU A 22 8.10 -1.70 -7.64
CA LEU A 22 7.18 -0.69 -7.11
C LEU A 22 7.61 0.74 -7.44
N LYS A 23 8.90 1.04 -7.31
CA LYS A 23 9.43 2.37 -7.69
C LYS A 23 9.29 2.61 -9.18
N GLN A 24 9.57 1.61 -10.02
CA GLN A 24 9.38 1.71 -11.46
C GLN A 24 7.91 1.92 -11.82
N LEU A 25 7.00 1.19 -11.16
CA LEU A 25 5.56 1.28 -11.37
C LEU A 25 5.01 2.66 -10.99
N VAL A 26 5.48 3.21 -9.87
CA VAL A 26 5.09 4.55 -9.43
C VAL A 26 5.72 5.63 -10.32
N GLY A 27 6.98 5.45 -10.73
CA GLY A 27 7.70 6.38 -11.60
C GLY A 27 7.64 7.82 -11.08
N ASP A 28 7.26 8.74 -11.96
CA ASP A 28 7.09 10.17 -11.65
C ASP A 28 5.65 10.51 -11.19
N HIS A 29 4.77 9.53 -11.03
CA HIS A 29 3.40 9.78 -10.59
C HIS A 29 3.37 10.19 -9.12
N ASP A 30 2.47 11.13 -8.78
CA ASP A 30 2.24 11.45 -7.39
C ASP A 30 1.55 10.28 -6.68
N TYR A 31 2.01 9.96 -5.47
CA TYR A 31 1.61 8.73 -4.77
C TYR A 31 1.54 8.94 -3.27
N PHE A 32 0.79 8.04 -2.63
CA PHE A 32 0.75 7.92 -1.18
C PHE A 32 0.59 6.44 -0.81
N ILE A 33 1.41 5.95 0.13
CA ILE A 33 1.41 4.56 0.59
C ILE A 33 0.63 4.47 1.90
N VAL A 34 -0.25 3.48 1.99
CA VAL A 34 -0.92 3.09 3.23
C VAL A 34 -0.60 1.62 3.49
N THR A 35 -0.07 1.31 4.67
CA THR A 35 0.37 -0.05 5.03
C THR A 35 0.01 -0.39 6.48
N SER A 36 -0.29 -1.66 6.75
CA SER A 36 -0.35 -2.22 8.11
C SER A 36 0.99 -2.80 8.57
N ASN A 37 1.98 -2.92 7.69
CA ASN A 37 3.30 -3.41 8.06
C ASN A 37 4.07 -2.29 8.77
N GLY A 38 4.71 -2.65 9.89
CA GLY A 38 5.56 -1.74 10.68
C GLY A 38 7.06 -1.99 10.52
N ASP A 39 7.46 -2.79 9.53
CA ASP A 39 8.83 -3.29 9.32
C ASP A 39 9.82 -2.27 8.73
N MET A 40 9.37 -1.05 8.46
CA MET A 40 10.16 0.05 7.90
C MET A 40 10.72 -0.22 6.49
N HIS A 41 10.26 -1.27 5.79
CA HIS A 41 10.83 -1.64 4.48
C HIS A 41 10.63 -0.56 3.42
N PHE A 42 9.53 0.19 3.45
CA PHE A 42 9.34 1.32 2.53
C PHE A 42 10.43 2.38 2.70
N GLN A 43 10.72 2.76 3.95
CA GLN A 43 11.74 3.74 4.30
C GLN A 43 13.14 3.24 3.92
N MET A 44 13.46 1.98 4.25
CA MET A 44 14.75 1.36 3.90
C MET A 44 14.97 1.26 2.40
N ASN A 45 13.91 1.07 1.62
CA ASN A 45 13.98 1.10 0.16
C ASN A 45 13.88 2.52 -0.40
N GLY A 46 13.89 3.59 0.40
CA GLY A 46 13.95 4.97 -0.08
C GLY A 46 12.64 5.52 -0.63
N PHE A 47 11.49 5.04 -0.15
CA PHE A 47 10.23 5.76 -0.31
C PHE A 47 10.17 6.97 0.63
N ASP A 48 9.49 8.03 0.20
CA ASP A 48 9.38 9.27 0.97
C ASP A 48 8.49 9.06 2.20
N GLU A 49 9.05 9.23 3.40
CA GLU A 49 8.33 9.16 4.67
C GLU A 49 7.20 10.20 4.79
N GLN A 50 7.24 11.27 3.99
CA GLN A 50 6.14 12.22 3.91
C GLN A 50 4.93 11.68 3.14
N ARG A 51 5.09 10.58 2.40
CA ARG A 51 4.07 9.94 1.57
C ARG A 51 3.65 8.56 2.10
N LEU A 52 3.85 8.31 3.40
CA LEU A 52 3.61 7.02 4.04
C LEU A 52 2.64 7.15 5.21
N PHE A 53 1.74 6.18 5.33
CA PHE A 53 0.86 5.98 6.47
C PHE A 53 0.86 4.53 6.94
N GLU A 54 1.50 4.29 8.08
CA GLU A 54 1.60 3.02 8.79
C GLU A 54 0.49 2.95 9.84
N VAL A 55 -0.61 2.29 9.52
CA VAL A 55 -1.87 2.39 10.27
C VAL A 55 -1.79 1.81 11.69
N GLU A 56 -0.86 0.89 11.92
CA GLU A 56 -0.61 0.25 13.23
C GLU A 56 0.66 0.80 13.92
N GLY A 57 1.31 1.80 13.30
CA GLY A 57 2.65 2.25 13.69
C GLY A 57 3.75 1.38 13.08
N ASN A 58 4.99 1.68 13.45
CA ASN A 58 6.18 0.98 12.96
C ASN A 58 7.13 0.65 14.11
N PHE A 59 8.22 -0.03 13.78
CA PHE A 59 9.20 -0.46 14.75
C PHE A 59 10.33 0.55 15.01
N ASP A 60 10.20 1.83 14.61
CA ASP A 60 11.16 2.86 14.99
C ASP A 60 11.08 3.17 16.49
N ASN A 61 12.04 2.67 17.25
CA ASN A 61 12.11 2.86 18.70
C ASN A 61 12.35 4.33 19.13
N ASN A 62 12.68 5.22 18.19
CA ASN A 62 12.90 6.64 18.48
C ASN A 62 11.64 7.50 18.35
N GLN A 63 10.53 6.92 17.88
CA GLN A 63 9.28 7.64 17.65
C GLN A 63 8.16 7.14 18.54
N ASN A 64 7.33 8.06 19.02
CA ASN A 64 6.08 7.70 19.66
C ASN A 64 5.04 7.35 18.57
N PRO A 65 4.48 6.13 18.56
CA PRO A 65 3.57 5.70 17.49
C PRO A 65 2.35 6.59 17.32
N MET A 66 1.72 7.05 18.42
CA MET A 66 0.43 7.75 18.31
C MET A 66 0.53 9.12 17.62
N PRO A 67 1.45 10.03 17.99
CA PRO A 67 1.67 11.27 17.24
C PRO A 67 2.10 11.04 15.78
N MET A 68 2.90 10.00 15.54
CA MET A 68 3.35 9.63 14.18
C MET A 68 2.17 9.23 13.31
N ILE A 69 1.36 8.27 13.76
CA ILE A 69 0.15 7.77 13.09
C ILE A 69 -0.80 8.94 12.77
N GLN A 70 -1.03 9.85 13.73
CA GLN A 70 -1.90 11.02 13.51
C GLN A 70 -1.37 11.95 12.41
N LYS A 71 -0.06 12.22 12.40
CA LYS A 71 0.58 13.07 11.38
C LYS A 71 0.51 12.42 10.00
N GLN A 72 0.77 11.12 9.91
CA GLN A 72 0.69 10.37 8.67
C GLN A 72 -0.76 10.31 8.14
N GLN A 73 -1.74 10.07 9.02
CA GLN A 73 -3.16 10.07 8.67
C GLN A 73 -3.61 11.45 8.15
N ALA A 74 -3.16 12.55 8.76
CA ALA A 74 -3.48 13.89 8.29
C ALA A 74 -2.96 14.15 6.87
N LYS A 75 -1.75 13.68 6.56
CA LYS A 75 -1.17 13.79 5.21
C LYS A 75 -1.92 12.94 4.19
N PHE A 76 -2.28 11.71 4.55
CA PHE A 76 -3.11 10.84 3.71
C PHE A 76 -4.44 11.52 3.38
N ASN A 77 -5.12 12.07 4.38
CA ASN A 77 -6.38 12.79 4.19
C ASN A 77 -6.21 14.01 3.26
N ALA A 78 -5.10 14.76 3.41
CA ALA A 78 -4.79 15.88 2.54
C ALA A 78 -4.55 15.44 1.08
N PHE A 79 -3.79 14.35 0.89
CA PHE A 79 -3.56 13.74 -0.42
C PHE A 79 -4.89 13.36 -1.09
N VAL A 80 -5.73 12.59 -0.40
CA VAL A 80 -7.04 12.17 -0.93
C VAL A 80 -7.91 13.39 -1.26
N GLN A 81 -7.88 14.44 -0.46
CA GLN A 81 -8.65 15.66 -0.71
C GLN A 81 -8.16 16.42 -1.95
N ASN A 82 -6.85 16.45 -2.22
CA ASN A 82 -6.27 17.10 -3.41
C ASN A 82 -6.67 16.39 -4.71
N TYR A 83 -6.90 15.07 -4.64
CA TYR A 83 -7.28 14.25 -5.80
C TYR A 83 -8.78 13.94 -5.90
N ARG A 84 -9.62 14.51 -5.02
CA ARG A 84 -11.06 14.19 -4.91
C ARG A 84 -11.84 14.24 -6.24
N SER A 85 -11.46 15.15 -7.14
CA SER A 85 -12.11 15.34 -8.45
C SER A 85 -11.25 14.90 -9.63
N GLN A 86 -10.14 14.21 -9.37
CA GLN A 86 -9.20 13.74 -10.37
C GLN A 86 -9.27 12.21 -10.50
N ASN A 87 -8.62 11.67 -11.53
CA ASN A 87 -8.45 10.22 -11.64
C ASN A 87 -7.39 9.78 -10.62
N LEU A 88 -7.74 8.81 -9.77
CA LEU A 88 -6.84 8.18 -8.82
C LEU A 88 -6.98 6.67 -8.94
N VAL A 89 -5.85 5.97 -8.93
CA VAL A 89 -5.81 4.51 -8.88
C VAL A 89 -5.46 4.11 -7.46
N VAL A 90 -6.33 3.32 -6.84
CA VAL A 90 -5.99 2.60 -5.60
C VAL A 90 -5.39 1.26 -6.00
N LEU A 91 -4.08 1.10 -5.77
CA LEU A 91 -3.35 -0.13 -6.00
C LEU A 91 -3.18 -0.88 -4.68
N GLU A 92 -3.82 -2.04 -4.58
CA GLU A 92 -3.71 -2.97 -3.46
C GLU A 92 -2.76 -4.12 -3.82
N LEU A 93 -1.78 -4.38 -2.96
CA LEU A 93 -0.79 -5.44 -3.16
C LEU A 93 -0.78 -6.37 -1.94
N GLY A 94 -1.12 -7.65 -2.14
CA GLY A 94 -0.93 -8.68 -1.13
C GLY A 94 -1.74 -8.51 0.17
N ILE A 95 -2.79 -7.69 0.18
CA ILE A 95 -3.67 -7.54 1.36
C ILE A 95 -4.64 -8.72 1.39
N GLY A 96 -4.55 -9.55 2.43
CA GLY A 96 -5.46 -10.68 2.63
C GLY A 96 -6.92 -10.24 2.78
N ALA A 97 -7.85 -11.08 2.32
CA ALA A 97 -9.29 -10.85 2.35
C ALA A 97 -9.82 -10.62 3.76
N ASP A 98 -9.19 -11.20 4.78
CA ASP A 98 -9.60 -11.02 6.18
C ASP A 98 -9.00 -9.74 6.81
N ASN A 99 -7.97 -9.14 6.20
CA ASN A 99 -7.40 -7.88 6.68
C ASN A 99 -8.27 -6.69 6.23
N GLN A 100 -9.33 -6.45 6.98
CA GLN A 100 -10.29 -5.38 6.72
C GLN A 100 -9.82 -4.01 7.22
N LEU A 101 -8.69 -3.92 7.94
CA LEU A 101 -8.19 -2.67 8.53
C LEU A 101 -7.92 -1.61 7.46
N ILE A 102 -7.29 -2.01 6.36
CA ILE A 102 -6.96 -1.14 5.22
C ILE A 102 -7.79 -1.45 3.98
N LYS A 103 -8.15 -2.72 3.75
CA LYS A 103 -8.92 -3.13 2.56
C LYS A 103 -10.30 -2.48 2.52
N ALA A 104 -11.07 -2.52 3.61
CA ALA A 104 -12.42 -1.97 3.62
C ALA A 104 -12.43 -0.44 3.44
N PRO A 105 -11.59 0.36 4.15
CA PRO A 105 -11.51 1.79 3.91
C PRO A 105 -11.11 2.16 2.47
N LEU A 106 -10.15 1.46 1.87
CA LEU A 106 -9.72 1.72 0.50
C LEU A 106 -10.82 1.43 -0.52
N MET A 107 -11.53 0.29 -0.38
CA MET A 107 -12.69 0.00 -1.25
C MET A 107 -13.83 1.00 -1.07
N ARG A 108 -14.07 1.48 0.17
CA ARG A 108 -15.06 2.54 0.43
C ARG A 108 -14.65 3.87 -0.20
N LEU A 109 -13.36 4.21 -0.15
CA LEU A 109 -12.83 5.41 -0.78
C LEU A 109 -13.09 5.39 -2.29
N VAL A 110 -12.84 4.26 -2.94
CA VAL A 110 -13.17 4.06 -4.36
C VAL A 110 -14.68 4.18 -4.55
N ALA A 111 -15.49 3.46 -3.76
CA ALA A 111 -16.95 3.49 -3.85
C ALA A 111 -17.53 4.91 -3.80
N GLN A 112 -16.95 5.80 -2.98
CA GLN A 112 -17.39 7.19 -2.79
C GLN A 112 -16.94 8.17 -3.89
N ASN A 113 -15.90 7.84 -4.67
CA ASN A 113 -15.33 8.71 -5.68
C ASN A 113 -15.39 8.04 -7.05
N VAL A 114 -16.37 8.40 -7.89
CA VAL A 114 -16.68 7.70 -9.15
C VAL A 114 -15.52 7.69 -10.17
N CYS A 115 -14.62 8.67 -10.11
CA CYS A 115 -13.43 8.75 -10.98
C CYS A 115 -12.28 7.83 -10.53
N TYR A 116 -12.41 7.18 -9.37
CA TYR A 116 -11.34 6.34 -8.83
C TYR A 116 -11.47 4.92 -9.37
N HIS A 117 -10.32 4.32 -9.63
CA HIS A 117 -10.18 2.94 -10.07
C HIS A 117 -9.49 2.11 -8.99
N TYR A 118 -9.72 0.81 -8.99
CA TYR A 118 -9.18 -0.10 -7.99
C TYR A 118 -8.48 -1.27 -8.66
N ILE A 119 -7.21 -1.48 -8.35
CA ILE A 119 -6.44 -2.61 -8.85
C ILE A 119 -5.96 -3.40 -7.64
N THR A 120 -6.24 -4.70 -7.60
CA THR A 120 -5.77 -5.59 -6.52
C THR A 120 -4.97 -6.74 -7.10
N LEU A 121 -3.77 -6.98 -6.55
CA LEU A 121 -2.89 -8.09 -6.91
C LEU A 121 -2.79 -9.02 -5.71
N ASN A 122 -3.35 -10.22 -5.83
CA ASN A 122 -3.23 -11.24 -4.78
C ASN A 122 -3.56 -12.65 -5.31
N LEU A 123 -3.42 -13.66 -4.45
CA LEU A 123 -3.90 -15.01 -4.72
C LEU A 123 -5.41 -15.02 -4.94
N ALA A 124 -5.90 -15.94 -5.79
CA ALA A 124 -7.30 -15.96 -6.23
C ALA A 124 -8.33 -15.93 -5.10
N HIS A 125 -8.04 -16.59 -3.97
CA HIS A 125 -8.95 -16.65 -2.82
C HIS A 125 -8.96 -15.37 -1.99
N GLU A 126 -7.94 -14.52 -2.12
CA GLU A 126 -7.80 -13.25 -1.41
C GLU A 126 -8.46 -12.08 -2.16
N ILE A 127 -8.65 -12.22 -3.47
CA ILE A 127 -9.31 -11.20 -4.28
C ILE A 127 -10.79 -11.12 -3.90
N ARG A 128 -11.16 -9.96 -3.35
CA ARG A 128 -12.52 -9.59 -2.96
C ARG A 128 -12.81 -8.17 -3.47
N ILE A 129 -13.59 -8.08 -4.54
CA ILE A 129 -14.03 -6.81 -5.14
C ILE A 129 -15.57 -6.74 -5.01
N PRO A 130 -16.13 -5.75 -4.30
CA PRO A 130 -17.57 -5.60 -4.18
C PRO A 130 -18.18 -5.14 -5.51
N THR A 131 -19.43 -5.58 -5.77
CA THR A 131 -20.17 -5.28 -7.00
C THR A 131 -20.30 -3.77 -7.27
N THR A 132 -20.30 -2.95 -6.22
CA THR A 132 -20.39 -1.48 -6.29
C THR A 132 -19.19 -0.81 -6.97
N ILE A 133 -18.02 -1.45 -7.01
CA ILE A 133 -16.83 -0.93 -7.67
C ILE A 133 -16.33 -1.85 -8.79
N ALA A 134 -16.99 -2.98 -9.05
CA ALA A 134 -16.52 -4.01 -9.97
C ALA A 134 -16.26 -3.49 -11.40
N GLN A 135 -17.09 -2.58 -11.92
CA GLN A 135 -16.95 -2.03 -13.28
C GLN A 135 -15.70 -1.17 -13.49
N ARG A 136 -15.05 -0.75 -12.41
CA ARG A 136 -13.86 0.11 -12.40
C ARG A 136 -12.71 -0.51 -11.62
N SER A 137 -12.76 -1.84 -11.49
CA SER A 137 -11.79 -2.60 -10.76
C SER A 137 -11.15 -3.70 -11.60
N ILE A 138 -9.88 -3.97 -11.36
CA ILE A 138 -9.13 -5.06 -11.97
C ILE A 138 -8.55 -5.92 -10.84
N GLY A 139 -8.80 -7.23 -10.90
CA GLY A 139 -8.18 -8.21 -10.01
C GLY A 139 -7.15 -9.03 -10.77
N LEU A 140 -5.89 -8.92 -10.37
CA LEU A 140 -4.77 -9.66 -10.95
C LEU A 140 -4.42 -10.82 -10.04
N VAL A 141 -4.67 -12.05 -10.52
CA VAL A 141 -4.46 -13.28 -9.77
C VAL A 141 -3.02 -13.75 -9.93
N GLY A 142 -2.28 -13.85 -8.82
CA GLY A 142 -0.92 -14.39 -8.84
C GLY A 142 -0.07 -13.89 -7.68
N SER A 143 1.20 -14.30 -7.68
CA SER A 143 2.20 -13.68 -6.79
C SER A 143 2.48 -12.25 -7.24
N ILE A 144 3.01 -11.40 -6.35
CA ILE A 144 3.37 -10.02 -6.69
C ILE A 144 4.49 -10.03 -7.76
N ASP A 145 5.51 -10.88 -7.59
CA ASP A 145 6.61 -11.01 -8.55
C ASP A 145 6.15 -11.41 -9.95
N ASP A 146 5.21 -12.35 -10.06
CA ASP A 146 4.72 -12.80 -11.37
C ASP A 146 3.90 -11.71 -12.05
N ASN A 147 3.03 -11.03 -11.30
CA ASN A 147 2.22 -9.93 -11.82
C ASN A 147 3.10 -8.76 -12.28
N PHE A 148 4.15 -8.39 -11.53
CA PHE A 148 5.08 -7.34 -11.94
C PHE A 148 5.88 -7.72 -13.19
N LYS A 149 6.36 -8.97 -13.27
CA LYS A 149 7.01 -9.46 -14.50
C LYS A 149 6.07 -9.40 -15.71
N GLU A 150 4.80 -9.70 -15.54
CA GLU A 150 3.81 -9.60 -16.63
C GLU A 150 3.51 -8.16 -17.01
N LEU A 151 3.39 -7.25 -16.03
CA LEU A 151 3.16 -5.82 -16.28
C LEU A 151 4.31 -5.20 -17.08
N PHE A 152 5.57 -5.42 -16.67
CA PHE A 152 6.74 -4.83 -17.33
C PHE A 152 7.19 -5.56 -18.61
N LYS A 153 6.62 -6.72 -18.95
CA LYS A 153 6.87 -7.37 -20.25
C LYS A 153 6.18 -6.66 -21.42
N ASN A 154 5.22 -5.79 -21.14
CA ASN A 154 4.38 -5.14 -22.13
C ASN A 154 4.81 -3.70 -22.45
N ASP A 155 5.93 -3.24 -21.88
CA ASP A 155 6.60 -1.97 -22.20
C ASP A 155 7.79 -2.19 -23.15
#